data_AF-A0A258YTT8-F1
#
_entry.id   AF-A0A258YTT8-F1
#
_cell.length_a   1.000
_cell.length_b   1.000
_cell.length_c   1.000
_cell.angle_alpha   90.00
_cell.angle_beta   90.00
_cell.angle_gamma   90.00
#
_symmetry.space_group_name_H-M   'P 1'
#
loop_
_entity.id
_entity.type
_entity.pdbx_description
1 polymer ?
#
loop_
_entity_poly.entity_id
_entity_poly.type
_entity_poly.pdbx_seq_one_letter_code
_entity_poly.pdbx_strand_id
1 'polypeptide(L)'
;VRLELEDPFYSAKLIEAAEALLDGTGYQFSRYKPILVAVDKNLDDTEWLGRLLDRAAENATDSISFRDLAVTAATLKHRELGVAKARAYLAAREAALAANANAGVYDTAKLAEASFAATQDAAEASRLLEAARTQATDHYALLHIGRLYASMGNAAKADELFTAAAAACSNGDACIQFIDRLKGFALPADVLKKWYAECGGHMKVPADKLRWAEGIADALNDKVWATEAYSSLAGQFTGSDAARFELSRRSRADLNYFGAARRH
;
A
#
# COMPACT_ATOMS: atom_id res chain seq x y z
N VAL A 1 -19.93 27.10 -27.16
CA VAL A 1 -19.47 26.11 -26.15
C VAL A 1 -18.39 26.65 -25.21
N ARG A 2 -17.14 26.95 -25.63
CA ARG A 2 -16.08 27.40 -24.69
C ARG A 2 -16.34 28.78 -24.07
N LEU A 3 -16.90 29.72 -24.85
CA LEU A 3 -17.31 31.07 -24.41
C LEU A 3 -18.62 31.09 -23.59
N GLU A 4 -19.47 30.06 -23.70
CA GLU A 4 -20.73 29.99 -22.94
C GLU A 4 -20.50 29.48 -21.51
N LEU A 5 -19.44 28.68 -21.30
CA LEU A 5 -19.03 28.22 -19.96
C LEU A 5 -18.30 29.30 -19.15
N GLU A 6 -17.91 30.41 -19.79
CA GLU A 6 -17.36 31.59 -19.11
C GLU A 6 -18.47 32.50 -18.53
N ASP A 7 -19.74 32.25 -18.86
CA ASP A 7 -20.89 32.87 -18.20
C ASP A 7 -21.21 32.10 -16.90
N PRO A 8 -21.00 32.70 -15.71
CA PRO A 8 -21.28 32.04 -14.43
C PRO A 8 -22.74 31.61 -14.30
N PHE A 9 -23.68 32.34 -14.91
CA PHE A 9 -25.11 32.00 -14.81
C PHE A 9 -25.47 30.76 -15.63
N TYR A 10 -24.92 30.63 -16.84
CA TYR A 10 -25.11 29.44 -17.66
C TYR A 10 -24.39 28.23 -17.05
N SER A 11 -23.17 28.42 -16.55
CA SER A 11 -22.42 27.40 -15.83
C SER A 11 -23.17 26.89 -14.60
N ALA A 12 -23.76 27.79 -13.80
CA ALA A 12 -24.55 27.41 -12.63
C ALA A 12 -25.70 26.48 -13.01
N LYS A 13 -26.50 26.84 -14.03
CA LYS A 13 -27.61 25.99 -14.49
C LYS A 13 -27.18 24.60 -14.95
N LEU A 14 -26.07 24.50 -15.67
CA LEU A 14 -25.56 23.21 -16.13
C LEU A 14 -25.06 22.35 -14.95
N ILE A 15 -24.41 22.97 -13.98
CA ILE A 15 -23.91 22.31 -12.78
C ILE A 15 -25.08 21.85 -11.89
N GLU A 16 -26.11 22.67 -11.69
CA GLU A 16 -27.34 22.30 -10.97
C GLU A 16 -28.03 21.11 -11.63
N ALA A 17 -28.19 21.14 -12.97
CA ALA A 17 -28.79 20.04 -13.71
C ALA A 17 -27.97 18.75 -13.59
N ALA A 18 -26.64 18.85 -13.62
CA ALA A 18 -25.75 17.71 -13.42
C ALA A 18 -25.85 17.14 -11.99
N GLU A 19 -25.93 18.00 -10.97
CA GLU A 19 -26.12 17.58 -9.58
C GLU A 19 -27.44 16.82 -9.43
N ALA A 20 -28.54 17.36 -9.95
CA ALA A 20 -29.86 16.72 -9.90
C ALA A 20 -29.90 15.34 -10.59
N LEU A 21 -29.17 15.18 -11.70
CA LEU A 21 -29.05 13.87 -12.37
C LEU A 21 -28.28 12.86 -11.52
N LEU A 22 -27.23 13.29 -10.82
CA LEU A 22 -26.47 12.40 -9.94
C LEU A 22 -27.21 12.07 -8.64
N ASP A 23 -28.03 12.99 -8.13
CA ASP A 23 -28.88 12.78 -6.95
C ASP A 23 -29.87 11.63 -7.14
N GLY A 24 -30.33 11.41 -8.37
CA GLY A 24 -31.17 10.27 -8.74
C GLY A 24 -30.43 8.93 -8.79
N THR A 25 -29.13 8.89 -8.48
CA THR A 25 -28.29 7.69 -8.54
C THR A 25 -27.53 7.44 -7.22
N GLY A 26 -27.03 6.23 -7.02
CA GLY A 26 -26.19 5.92 -5.84
C GLY A 26 -24.92 6.77 -5.81
N TYR A 27 -24.57 7.30 -4.64
CA TYR A 27 -23.43 8.22 -4.49
C TYR A 27 -22.08 7.55 -4.83
N GLN A 28 -21.28 8.23 -5.64
CA GLN A 28 -19.89 7.87 -5.92
C GLN A 28 -19.05 9.14 -6.04
N PHE A 29 -18.00 9.27 -5.23
CA PHE A 29 -17.18 10.49 -5.23
C PHE A 29 -16.58 10.80 -6.60
N SER A 30 -16.13 9.77 -7.34
CA SER A 30 -15.60 9.92 -8.70
C SER A 30 -16.56 10.59 -9.68
N ARG A 31 -17.88 10.44 -9.48
CA ARG A 31 -18.92 11.09 -10.29
C ARG A 31 -19.23 12.51 -9.82
N TYR A 32 -19.14 12.78 -8.52
CA TYR A 32 -19.37 14.12 -7.95
C TYR A 32 -18.15 15.05 -8.07
N LYS A 33 -16.94 14.50 -8.15
CA LYS A 33 -15.70 15.26 -8.25
C LYS A 33 -15.69 16.26 -9.42
N PRO A 34 -16.16 15.93 -10.65
CA PRO A 34 -16.31 16.91 -11.71
C PRO A 34 -17.21 18.10 -11.36
N ILE A 35 -18.31 17.88 -10.64
CA ILE A 35 -19.23 18.93 -10.21
C ILE A 35 -18.53 19.86 -9.22
N LEU A 36 -17.89 19.29 -8.19
CA LEU A 36 -17.06 20.02 -7.22
C LEU A 36 -16.02 20.94 -7.90
N VAL A 37 -15.26 20.36 -8.83
CA VAL A 37 -14.22 21.10 -9.58
C VAL A 37 -14.83 22.16 -10.49
N ALA A 38 -16.02 21.93 -11.03
CA ALA A 38 -16.72 22.90 -11.87
C ALA A 38 -17.23 24.11 -11.06
N VAL A 39 -17.80 23.89 -9.87
CA VAL A 39 -18.20 24.98 -8.96
C VAL A 39 -16.97 25.81 -8.58
N ASP A 40 -15.90 25.15 -8.12
CA ASP A 40 -14.66 25.80 -7.71
C ASP A 40 -14.00 26.66 -8.81
N LYS A 41 -14.10 26.22 -10.07
CA LYS A 41 -13.47 26.93 -11.19
C LYS A 41 -14.33 28.05 -11.77
N ASN A 42 -15.65 27.86 -11.84
CA ASN A 42 -16.50 28.68 -12.71
C ASN A 42 -17.44 29.63 -11.97
N LEU A 43 -17.75 29.38 -10.68
CA LEU A 43 -18.84 30.08 -10.00
C LEU A 43 -18.40 31.01 -8.86
N ASP A 44 -17.17 30.89 -8.37
CA ASP A 44 -16.68 31.57 -7.14
C ASP A 44 -17.64 31.45 -5.93
N ASP A 45 -18.51 30.43 -5.94
CA ASP A 45 -19.54 30.15 -4.94
C ASP A 45 -18.98 29.21 -3.88
N THR A 46 -18.38 29.81 -2.85
CA THR A 46 -17.76 29.07 -1.73
C THR A 46 -18.78 28.37 -0.83
N GLU A 47 -20.02 28.84 -0.78
CA GLU A 47 -21.09 28.22 0.02
C GLU A 47 -21.54 26.90 -0.63
N TRP A 48 -21.82 26.94 -1.94
CA TRP A 48 -22.16 25.73 -2.70
C TRP A 48 -20.98 24.74 -2.72
N LEU A 49 -19.76 25.24 -2.95
CA LEU A 49 -18.57 24.40 -2.89
C LEU A 49 -18.42 23.72 -1.52
N GLY A 50 -18.65 24.46 -0.43
CA GLY A 50 -18.64 23.93 0.93
C GLY A 50 -19.68 22.82 1.14
N ARG A 51 -20.92 23.03 0.68
CA ARG A 51 -22.02 22.05 0.76
C ARG A 51 -21.68 20.75 0.02
N LEU A 52 -21.12 20.86 -1.19
CA LEU A 52 -20.73 19.68 -1.98
C LEU A 52 -19.58 18.91 -1.31
N LEU A 53 -18.61 19.62 -0.72
CA LEU A 53 -17.49 18.99 -0.03
C LEU A 53 -17.97 18.24 1.22
N ASP A 54 -18.87 18.84 2.00
CA ASP A 54 -19.42 18.22 3.21
C ASP A 54 -20.25 16.98 2.86
N ARG A 55 -21.11 17.10 1.85
CA ARG A 55 -21.85 15.95 1.32
C ARG A 55 -20.92 14.83 0.84
N ALA A 56 -19.81 15.18 0.18
CA ALA A 56 -18.82 14.21 -0.23
C ALA A 56 -18.13 13.52 0.97
N ALA A 57 -17.82 14.27 2.02
CA ALA A 57 -17.24 13.72 3.24
C ALA A 57 -18.17 12.74 3.95
N GLU A 58 -19.46 13.04 4.02
CA GLU A 58 -20.49 12.17 4.60
C GLU A 58 -20.63 10.84 3.85
N ASN A 59 -20.42 10.85 2.52
CA ASN A 59 -20.63 9.67 1.68
C ASN A 59 -19.34 8.92 1.31
N ALA A 60 -18.16 9.49 1.56
CA ALA A 60 -16.88 8.83 1.35
C ALA A 60 -16.60 7.82 2.48
N THR A 61 -17.24 6.65 2.42
CA THR A 61 -17.14 5.62 3.47
C THR A 61 -15.90 4.73 3.35
N ASP A 62 -15.35 4.58 2.14
CA ASP A 62 -14.13 3.82 1.89
C ASP A 62 -12.87 4.72 1.83
N SER A 63 -11.70 4.10 2.08
CA SER A 63 -10.42 4.82 2.14
C SER A 63 -9.98 5.44 0.82
N ILE A 64 -10.38 4.86 -0.33
CA ILE A 64 -9.96 5.35 -1.65
C ILE A 64 -10.72 6.64 -1.95
N SER A 65 -12.05 6.61 -1.82
CA SER A 65 -12.91 7.77 -2.01
C SER A 65 -12.56 8.89 -1.02
N PHE A 66 -12.29 8.54 0.24
CA PHE A 66 -11.91 9.52 1.27
C PHE A 66 -10.58 10.21 0.96
N ARG A 67 -9.56 9.45 0.54
CA ARG A 67 -8.28 10.02 0.12
C ARG A 67 -8.45 10.94 -1.08
N ASP A 68 -9.20 10.51 -2.10
CA ASP A 68 -9.43 11.34 -3.29
C ASP A 68 -10.17 12.64 -2.94
N LEU A 69 -11.13 12.59 -2.01
CA LEU A 69 -11.80 13.78 -1.49
C LEU A 69 -10.83 14.73 -0.79
N ALA A 70 -10.03 14.23 0.17
CA ALA A 70 -9.11 15.07 0.92
C ALA A 70 -8.08 15.77 0.01
N VAL A 71 -7.54 15.03 -0.97
CA VAL A 71 -6.62 15.57 -1.98
C VAL A 71 -7.32 16.59 -2.90
N THR A 72 -8.54 16.27 -3.35
CA THR A 72 -9.32 17.18 -4.20
C THR A 72 -9.57 18.49 -3.46
N ALA A 73 -10.05 18.44 -2.21
CA ALA A 73 -10.30 19.62 -1.39
C ALA A 73 -9.02 20.47 -1.21
N ALA A 74 -7.88 19.85 -0.90
CA ALA A 74 -6.63 20.57 -0.69
C ALA A 74 -6.03 21.23 -1.95
N THR A 75 -6.54 20.89 -3.14
CA THR A 75 -6.03 21.36 -4.44
C THR A 75 -6.98 22.30 -5.19
N LEU A 76 -8.10 22.66 -4.57
CA LEU A 76 -9.08 23.61 -5.11
C LEU A 76 -8.47 25.01 -5.30
N LYS A 77 -9.03 25.78 -6.26
CA LYS A 77 -8.75 27.20 -6.49
C LYS A 77 -9.04 28.01 -5.22
N HIS A 78 -10.16 27.73 -4.56
CA HIS A 78 -10.51 28.30 -3.24
C HIS A 78 -9.70 27.61 -2.13
N ARG A 79 -8.38 27.84 -2.15
CA ARG A 79 -7.38 27.10 -1.36
C ARG A 79 -7.65 27.15 0.15
N GLU A 80 -8.02 28.31 0.68
CA GLU A 80 -8.26 28.47 2.12
C GLU A 80 -9.41 27.59 2.60
N LEU A 81 -10.57 27.66 1.92
CA LEU A 81 -11.72 26.80 2.18
C LEU A 81 -11.35 25.32 2.01
N GLY A 82 -10.73 24.97 0.88
CA GLY A 82 -10.38 23.61 0.53
C GLY A 82 -9.43 22.95 1.53
N VAL A 83 -8.37 23.66 1.95
CA VAL A 83 -7.43 23.18 2.96
C VAL A 83 -8.08 23.09 4.34
N ALA A 84 -8.92 24.07 4.72
CA ALA A 84 -9.64 24.02 5.99
C ALA A 84 -10.58 22.80 6.06
N LYS A 85 -11.34 22.54 4.99
CA LYS A 85 -12.21 21.37 4.87
C LYS A 85 -11.43 20.05 4.88
N ALA A 86 -10.36 19.95 4.09
CA ALA A 86 -9.51 18.74 4.08
C ALA A 86 -8.98 18.40 5.48
N ARG A 87 -8.47 19.39 6.22
CA ARG A 87 -8.01 19.21 7.61
C ARG A 87 -9.14 18.78 8.54
N ALA A 88 -10.31 19.39 8.43
CA ALA A 88 -11.48 19.02 9.23
C ALA A 88 -11.91 17.56 8.96
N TYR A 89 -11.91 17.13 7.70
CA TYR A 89 -12.26 15.76 7.33
C TYR A 89 -11.26 14.74 7.85
N LEU A 90 -9.95 15.04 7.75
CA LEU A 90 -8.88 14.19 8.29
C LEU A 90 -9.01 14.06 9.81
N ALA A 91 -9.22 15.16 10.53
CA ALA A 91 -9.40 15.16 11.99
C ALA A 91 -10.66 14.38 12.41
N ALA A 92 -11.79 14.57 11.70
CA ALA A 92 -13.01 13.83 11.97
C ALA A 92 -12.83 12.32 11.75
N ARG A 93 -12.10 11.94 10.69
CA ARG A 93 -11.79 10.53 10.42
C ARG A 93 -10.88 9.94 11.50
N GLU A 94 -9.87 10.67 11.93
CA GLU A 94 -9.00 10.23 13.03
C GLU A 94 -9.81 9.97 14.31
N ALA A 95 -10.67 10.91 14.70
CA ALA A 95 -11.53 10.76 15.88
C ALA A 95 -12.47 9.55 15.75
N ALA A 96 -13.05 9.33 14.56
CA ALA A 96 -13.90 8.18 14.30
C ALA A 96 -13.13 6.83 14.41
N LEU A 97 -11.89 6.79 13.92
CA LEU A 97 -11.03 5.61 14.07
C LEU A 97 -10.68 5.35 15.54
N ALA A 98 -10.34 6.41 16.29
CA ALA A 98 -10.02 6.30 17.71
C ALA A 98 -11.23 5.80 18.55
N ALA A 99 -12.45 6.15 18.15
CA ALA A 99 -13.68 5.68 18.81
C ALA A 99 -14.12 4.27 18.38
N ASN A 100 -13.55 3.73 17.29
CA ASN A 100 -13.93 2.42 16.76
C ASN A 100 -13.00 1.32 17.29
N ALA A 101 -13.50 0.49 18.19
CA ALA A 101 -12.75 -0.64 18.75
C ALA A 101 -12.31 -1.69 17.71
N ASN A 102 -12.93 -1.71 16.53
CA ASN A 102 -12.58 -2.60 15.42
C ASN A 102 -11.62 -1.96 14.41
N ALA A 103 -11.23 -0.69 14.59
CA ALA A 103 -10.25 -0.07 13.71
C ALA A 103 -8.90 -0.77 13.84
N GLY A 104 -8.33 -1.17 12.71
CA GLY A 104 -7.06 -1.89 12.66
C GLY A 104 -5.90 -1.04 12.15
N VAL A 105 -4.72 -1.65 12.13
CA VAL A 105 -3.47 -1.06 11.60
C VAL A 105 -3.66 -0.39 10.24
N TYR A 106 -4.38 -1.05 9.33
CA TYR A 106 -4.56 -0.57 7.96
C TYR A 106 -5.46 0.68 7.89
N ASP A 107 -6.42 0.84 8.79
CA ASP A 107 -7.31 2.01 8.79
C ASP A 107 -6.51 3.26 9.14
N THR A 108 -5.70 3.19 10.20
CA THR A 108 -4.80 4.27 10.62
C THR A 108 -3.72 4.54 9.58
N ALA A 109 -3.13 3.50 8.97
CA ALA A 109 -2.13 3.65 7.92
C ALA A 109 -2.69 4.33 6.66
N LYS A 110 -3.92 3.99 6.26
CA LYS A 110 -4.62 4.64 5.15
C LYS A 110 -4.98 6.09 5.46
N LEU A 111 -5.32 6.41 6.71
CA LEU A 111 -5.50 7.80 7.14
C LEU A 111 -4.19 8.58 7.03
N ALA A 112 -3.05 7.99 7.41
CA ALA A 112 -1.74 8.62 7.23
C ALA A 112 -1.43 8.89 5.75
N GLU A 113 -1.71 7.92 4.87
CA GLU A 113 -1.56 8.09 3.41
C GLU A 113 -2.44 9.23 2.88
N ALA A 114 -3.71 9.29 3.31
CA ALA A 114 -4.62 10.37 2.92
C ALA A 114 -4.16 11.74 3.44
N SER A 115 -3.71 11.79 4.70
CA SER A 115 -3.19 13.00 5.33
C SER A 115 -1.97 13.53 4.58
N PHE A 116 -0.98 12.69 4.31
CA PHE A 116 0.21 13.08 3.55
C PHE A 116 -0.16 13.53 2.13
N ALA A 117 -1.00 12.77 1.43
CA ALA A 117 -1.39 13.10 0.06
C ALA A 117 -2.09 14.47 -0.03
N ALA A 118 -2.92 14.82 0.95
CA ALA A 118 -3.64 16.09 0.96
C ALA A 118 -2.80 17.28 1.46
N THR A 119 -1.93 17.06 2.45
CA THR A 119 -1.28 18.16 3.19
C THR A 119 0.22 18.31 2.91
N GLN A 120 0.86 17.24 2.43
CA GLN A 120 2.32 17.08 2.36
C GLN A 120 3.01 17.26 3.74
N ASP A 121 2.27 17.12 4.84
CA ASP A 121 2.80 17.16 6.20
C ASP A 121 3.36 15.79 6.58
N ALA A 122 4.67 15.63 6.41
CA ALA A 122 5.38 14.40 6.75
C ALA A 122 5.38 14.12 8.26
N ALA A 123 5.32 15.15 9.12
CA ALA A 123 5.35 14.96 10.57
C ALA A 123 4.02 14.37 11.04
N GLU A 124 2.90 14.91 10.58
CA GLU A 124 1.57 14.42 10.91
C GLU A 124 1.35 13.00 10.37
N ALA A 125 1.71 12.75 9.10
CA ALA A 125 1.62 11.41 8.54
C ALA A 125 2.50 10.40 9.30
N SER A 126 3.72 10.81 9.71
CA SER A 126 4.59 9.97 10.53
C SER A 126 3.98 9.65 11.89
N ARG A 127 3.32 10.61 12.56
CA ARG A 127 2.62 10.38 13.84
C ARG A 127 1.55 9.30 13.69
N LEU A 128 0.74 9.37 12.63
CA LEU A 128 -0.30 8.39 12.34
C LEU A 128 0.29 7.01 12.01
N LEU A 129 1.38 6.95 11.24
CA LEU A 129 2.05 5.69 10.94
C LEU A 129 2.71 5.05 12.17
N GLU A 130 3.26 5.82 13.09
CA GLU A 130 3.74 5.29 14.37
C GLU A 130 2.60 4.73 15.22
N ALA A 131 1.46 5.43 15.26
CA ALA A 131 0.26 4.90 15.93
C ALA A 131 -0.18 3.57 15.31
N ALA A 132 -0.19 3.45 13.97
CA ALA A 132 -0.47 2.20 13.28
C ALA A 132 0.58 1.10 13.59
N ARG A 133 1.86 1.48 13.67
CA ARG A 133 2.98 0.57 13.93
C ARG A 133 2.89 -0.13 15.28
N THR A 134 2.36 0.55 16.31
CA THR A 134 2.18 -0.06 17.64
C THR A 134 1.21 -1.25 17.64
N GLN A 135 0.31 -1.32 16.66
CA GLN A 135 -0.66 -2.41 16.49
C GLN A 135 -0.17 -3.50 15.50
N ALA A 136 0.93 -3.26 14.78
CA ALA A 136 1.42 -4.15 13.73
C ALA A 136 2.16 -5.37 14.32
N THR A 137 1.58 -6.56 14.14
CA THR A 137 2.08 -7.83 14.69
C THR A 137 2.63 -8.80 13.65
N ASP A 138 2.37 -8.56 12.36
CA ASP A 138 2.79 -9.43 11.27
C ASP A 138 3.63 -8.70 10.21
N HIS A 139 4.31 -9.49 9.38
CA HIS A 139 5.17 -8.96 8.32
C HIS A 139 4.37 -8.16 7.26
N TYR A 140 3.07 -8.44 7.05
CA TYR A 140 2.25 -7.72 6.07
C TYR A 140 1.99 -6.28 6.49
N ALA A 141 1.59 -6.08 7.74
CA ALA A 141 1.31 -4.78 8.34
C ALA A 141 2.59 -3.93 8.38
N LEU A 142 3.70 -4.52 8.83
CA LEU A 142 5.01 -3.86 8.88
C LEU A 142 5.48 -3.41 7.50
N LEU A 143 5.36 -4.30 6.52
CA LEU A 143 5.73 -4.01 5.14
C LEU A 143 4.86 -2.90 4.53
N HIS A 144 3.57 -2.91 4.83
CA HIS A 144 2.65 -1.85 4.37
C HIS A 144 3.03 -0.48 4.93
N ILE A 145 3.30 -0.38 6.23
CA ILE A 145 3.74 0.87 6.87
C ILE A 145 5.10 1.30 6.31
N GLY A 146 6.05 0.37 6.13
CA GLY A 146 7.37 0.66 5.55
C GLY A 146 7.28 1.24 4.14
N ARG A 147 6.40 0.70 3.29
CA ARG A 147 6.10 1.24 1.96
C ARG A 147 5.59 2.69 2.03
N LEU A 148 4.73 3.00 2.99
CA LEU A 148 4.21 4.35 3.15
C LEU A 148 5.33 5.33 3.54
N TYR A 149 6.21 4.98 4.49
CA TYR A 149 7.40 5.80 4.77
C TYR A 149 8.31 5.98 3.56
N ALA A 150 8.55 4.93 2.77
CA ALA A 150 9.32 5.04 1.53
C ALA A 150 8.67 6.03 0.54
N SER A 151 7.34 5.98 0.39
CA SER A 151 6.60 6.90 -0.49
C SER A 151 6.65 8.36 -0.05
N MET A 152 6.89 8.60 1.24
CA MET A 152 7.10 9.94 1.81
C MET A 152 8.58 10.38 1.77
N GLY A 153 9.47 9.58 1.18
CA GLY A 153 10.91 9.86 1.11
C GLY A 153 11.71 9.48 2.36
N ASN A 154 11.10 8.83 3.36
CA ASN A 154 11.79 8.38 4.56
C ASN A 154 12.34 6.95 4.39
N ALA A 155 13.42 6.84 3.61
CA ALA A 155 14.08 5.56 3.32
C ALA A 155 14.60 4.86 4.58
N ALA A 156 15.12 5.61 5.56
CA ALA A 156 15.64 5.04 6.80
C ALA A 156 14.54 4.31 7.60
N LYS A 157 13.37 4.92 7.71
CA LYS A 157 12.25 4.30 8.42
C LYS A 157 11.64 3.14 7.65
N ALA A 158 11.62 3.22 6.31
CA ALA A 158 11.25 2.09 5.48
C ALA A 158 12.17 0.88 5.70
N ASP A 159 13.50 1.10 5.73
CA ASP A 159 14.49 0.05 6.00
C ASP A 159 14.33 -0.56 7.40
N GLU A 160 14.09 0.25 8.43
CA GLU A 160 13.78 -0.22 9.78
C GLU A 160 12.57 -1.17 9.78
N LEU A 161 11.50 -0.77 9.08
CA LEU A 161 10.26 -1.54 9.03
C LEU A 161 10.37 -2.80 8.15
N PHE A 162 11.14 -2.75 7.07
CA PHE A 162 11.43 -3.94 6.26
C PHE A 162 12.29 -4.94 7.03
N THR A 163 13.24 -4.47 7.84
CA THR A 163 14.00 -5.32 8.77
C THR A 163 13.07 -5.98 9.78
N ALA A 164 12.19 -5.21 10.41
CA ALA A 164 11.22 -5.74 11.36
C ALA A 164 10.24 -6.73 10.70
N ALA A 165 9.81 -6.46 9.46
CA ALA A 165 8.94 -7.34 8.70
C ALA A 165 9.63 -8.68 8.37
N ALA A 166 10.90 -8.64 7.94
CA ALA A 166 11.69 -9.84 7.72
C ALA A 166 11.80 -10.67 9.01
N ALA A 167 12.11 -10.04 10.14
CA ALA A 167 12.20 -10.72 11.45
C ALA A 167 10.85 -11.27 11.97
N ALA A 168 9.72 -10.74 11.50
CA ALA A 168 8.39 -11.21 11.85
C ALA A 168 7.93 -12.42 11.00
N CYS A 169 8.73 -12.86 10.02
CA CYS A 169 8.41 -14.03 9.20
C CYS A 169 8.68 -15.31 9.98
N SER A 170 7.64 -16.06 10.32
CA SER A 170 7.78 -17.22 11.22
C SER A 170 8.28 -18.50 10.54
N ASN A 171 8.24 -18.59 9.22
CA ASN A 171 8.62 -19.78 8.44
C ASN A 171 9.00 -19.44 7.00
N GLY A 172 9.41 -20.46 6.23
CA GLY A 172 9.81 -20.30 4.83
C GLY A 172 8.71 -19.73 3.92
N ASP A 173 7.45 -20.12 4.12
CA ASP A 173 6.33 -19.58 3.35
C ASP A 173 6.09 -18.10 3.65
N ALA A 174 6.23 -17.68 4.90
CA ALA A 174 6.13 -16.27 5.29
C ALA A 174 7.22 -15.42 4.59
N CYS A 175 8.44 -15.94 4.45
CA CYS A 175 9.47 -15.24 3.68
C CYS A 175 9.13 -15.11 2.19
N ILE A 176 8.53 -16.14 1.59
CA ILE A 176 8.07 -16.08 0.19
C ILE A 176 6.97 -15.03 0.03
N GLN A 177 5.99 -15.02 0.93
CA GLN A 177 4.91 -14.02 0.95
C GLN A 177 5.47 -12.59 1.11
N PHE A 178 6.44 -12.43 2.01
CA PHE A 178 7.13 -11.17 2.24
C PHE A 178 7.85 -10.66 0.97
N ILE A 179 8.61 -11.51 0.28
CA ILE A 179 9.34 -11.09 -0.91
C ILE A 179 8.44 -10.83 -2.11
N ASP A 180 7.40 -11.64 -2.31
CA ASP A 180 6.43 -11.42 -3.38
C ASP A 180 5.74 -10.07 -3.23
N ARG A 181 5.46 -9.66 -2.00
CA ARG A 181 4.88 -8.35 -1.73
C ARG A 181 5.88 -7.21 -1.93
N LEU A 182 7.15 -7.38 -1.54
CA LEU A 182 8.21 -6.41 -1.85
C LEU A 182 8.43 -6.23 -3.35
N LYS A 183 8.32 -7.30 -4.15
CA LYS A 183 8.39 -7.22 -5.63
C LYS A 183 7.29 -6.33 -6.20
N GLY A 184 6.12 -6.32 -5.58
CA GLY A 184 5.03 -5.40 -5.92
C GLY A 184 5.37 -3.91 -5.74
N PHE A 185 6.47 -3.58 -5.03
CA PHE A 185 6.95 -2.21 -4.88
C PHE A 185 7.98 -1.80 -5.93
N ALA A 186 8.30 -2.68 -6.89
CA ALA A 186 9.27 -2.43 -7.96
C ALA A 186 10.67 -2.04 -7.45
N LEU A 187 11.11 -2.65 -6.34
CA LEU A 187 12.45 -2.44 -5.79
C LEU A 187 13.53 -3.12 -6.67
N PRO A 188 14.76 -2.60 -6.69
CA PRO A 188 15.90 -3.24 -7.35
C PRO A 188 16.14 -4.68 -6.85
N ALA A 189 16.66 -5.54 -7.74
CA ALA A 189 16.87 -6.96 -7.45
C ALA A 189 17.84 -7.22 -6.29
N ASP A 190 18.87 -6.38 -6.15
CA ASP A 190 19.83 -6.41 -5.03
C ASP A 190 19.17 -6.05 -3.70
N VAL A 191 18.24 -5.09 -3.69
CA VAL A 191 17.45 -4.73 -2.49
C VAL A 191 16.51 -5.87 -2.11
N LEU A 192 15.86 -6.51 -3.09
CA LEU A 192 15.03 -7.70 -2.86
C LEU A 192 15.87 -8.86 -2.28
N LYS A 193 17.06 -9.09 -2.83
CA LYS A 193 18.00 -10.09 -2.34
C LYS A 193 18.44 -9.83 -0.89
N LYS A 194 18.77 -8.57 -0.55
CA LYS A 194 19.08 -8.14 0.84
C LYS A 194 17.97 -8.57 1.79
N TRP A 195 16.73 -8.17 1.54
CA TRP A 195 15.63 -8.43 2.45
C TRP A 195 15.26 -9.91 2.55
N TYR A 196 15.35 -10.66 1.45
CA TYR A 196 15.09 -12.09 1.48
C TYR A 196 16.17 -12.87 2.24
N ALA A 197 17.42 -12.38 2.21
CA ALA A 197 18.51 -12.95 3.01
C ALA A 197 18.30 -12.72 4.51
N GLU A 198 17.91 -11.51 4.92
CA GLU A 198 17.53 -11.19 6.32
C GLU A 198 16.40 -12.10 6.83
N CYS A 199 15.42 -12.35 5.96
CA CYS A 199 14.30 -13.24 6.25
C CYS A 199 14.76 -14.70 6.48
N GLY A 200 15.69 -15.20 5.67
CA GLY A 200 16.23 -16.55 5.87
C GLY A 200 17.18 -16.68 7.07
N GLY A 201 17.89 -15.60 7.42
CA GLY A 201 18.99 -15.62 8.39
C GLY A 201 18.60 -16.05 9.81
N HIS A 202 17.35 -15.81 10.21
CA HIS A 202 16.85 -16.16 11.55
C HIS A 202 16.13 -17.50 11.60
N MET A 203 15.94 -18.18 10.46
CA MET A 203 15.32 -19.51 10.42
C MET A 203 16.20 -20.54 11.10
N LYS A 204 15.58 -21.42 11.89
CA LYS A 204 16.29 -22.48 12.62
C LYS A 204 15.91 -23.88 12.14
N VAL A 205 14.65 -24.07 11.75
CA VAL A 205 14.12 -25.38 11.36
C VAL A 205 14.58 -25.72 9.94
N PRO A 206 15.20 -26.89 9.70
CA PRO A 206 15.66 -27.27 8.35
C PRO A 206 14.55 -27.24 7.29
N ALA A 207 13.33 -27.66 7.62
CA ALA A 207 12.20 -27.62 6.70
C ALA A 207 11.86 -26.18 6.25
N ASP A 208 11.89 -25.21 7.17
CA ASP A 208 11.65 -23.80 6.84
C ASP A 208 12.80 -23.22 6.00
N LYS A 209 14.04 -23.58 6.33
CA LYS A 209 15.21 -23.19 5.53
C LYS A 209 15.16 -23.75 4.12
N LEU A 210 14.73 -25.00 3.94
CA LEU A 210 14.50 -25.58 2.63
C LEU A 210 13.43 -24.78 1.87
N ARG A 211 12.31 -24.48 2.54
CA ARG A 211 11.25 -23.70 1.91
C ARG A 211 11.69 -22.29 1.52
N TRP A 212 12.51 -21.63 2.34
CA TRP A 212 13.16 -20.38 2.00
C TRP A 212 14.10 -20.50 0.79
N ALA A 213 14.94 -21.55 0.74
CA ALA A 213 15.85 -21.80 -0.38
C ALA A 213 15.10 -22.07 -1.69
N GLU A 214 13.94 -22.74 -1.64
CA GLU A 214 13.04 -22.88 -2.78
C GLU A 214 12.60 -21.52 -3.32
N GLY A 215 12.22 -20.58 -2.44
CA GLY A 215 11.82 -19.24 -2.84
C GLY A 215 12.95 -18.40 -3.47
N ILE A 216 14.23 -18.70 -3.19
CA ILE A 216 15.34 -18.06 -3.92
C ILE A 216 15.24 -18.37 -5.43
N ALA A 217 14.97 -19.63 -5.76
CA ALA A 217 14.83 -20.07 -7.15
C ALA A 217 13.47 -19.65 -7.74
N ASP A 218 12.38 -19.89 -7.01
CA ASP A 218 11.02 -19.73 -7.56
C ASP A 218 10.56 -18.27 -7.56
N ALA A 219 10.80 -17.54 -6.46
CA ALA A 219 10.35 -16.16 -6.30
C ALA A 219 11.39 -15.16 -6.81
N LEU A 220 12.68 -15.35 -6.55
CA LEU A 220 13.73 -14.41 -6.99
C LEU A 220 14.41 -14.79 -8.31
N ASN A 221 14.25 -16.03 -8.78
CA ASN A 221 14.92 -16.54 -9.98
C ASN A 221 16.46 -16.41 -9.93
N ASP A 222 17.04 -16.44 -8.73
CA ASP A 222 18.49 -16.40 -8.51
C ASP A 222 19.02 -17.82 -8.33
N LYS A 223 19.23 -18.53 -9.44
CA LYS A 223 19.65 -19.94 -9.41
C LYS A 223 21.05 -20.14 -8.82
N VAL A 224 21.93 -19.15 -8.96
CA VAL A 224 23.29 -19.21 -8.40
C VAL A 224 23.21 -19.20 -6.88
N TRP A 225 22.48 -18.22 -6.33
CA TRP A 225 22.27 -18.15 -4.88
C TRP A 225 21.48 -19.32 -4.34
N ALA A 226 20.47 -19.81 -5.08
CA ALA A 226 19.76 -21.03 -4.69
C ALA A 226 20.74 -22.21 -4.55
N THR A 227 21.65 -22.41 -5.52
CA THR A 227 22.67 -23.48 -5.46
C THR A 227 23.53 -23.39 -4.20
N GLU A 228 23.99 -22.19 -3.85
CA GLU A 228 24.76 -21.93 -2.63
C GLU A 228 23.93 -22.26 -1.37
N ALA A 229 22.69 -21.79 -1.32
CA ALA A 229 21.78 -22.04 -0.21
C ALA A 229 21.52 -23.54 -0.02
N TYR A 230 21.17 -24.28 -1.09
CA TYR A 230 21.00 -25.73 -1.03
C TYR A 230 22.27 -26.44 -0.56
N SER A 231 23.45 -26.01 -1.02
CA SER A 231 24.73 -26.58 -0.59
C SER A 231 24.95 -26.40 0.92
N SER A 232 24.59 -25.24 1.48
CA SER A 232 24.69 -24.97 2.92
C SER A 232 23.73 -25.83 3.78
N LEU A 233 22.63 -26.30 3.17
CA LEU A 233 21.60 -27.10 3.82
C LEU A 233 21.86 -28.61 3.71
N ALA A 234 22.85 -29.03 2.91
CA ALA A 234 23.21 -30.43 2.74
C ALA A 234 23.58 -31.06 4.09
N GLY A 235 23.11 -32.30 4.30
CA GLY A 235 23.37 -33.05 5.54
C GLY A 235 22.50 -32.65 6.74
N GLN A 236 21.62 -31.65 6.63
CA GLN A 236 20.68 -31.26 7.70
C GLN A 236 19.37 -32.09 7.70
N PHE A 237 19.17 -32.95 6.71
CA PHE A 237 17.94 -33.74 6.51
C PHE A 237 18.23 -35.24 6.62
N THR A 238 17.29 -35.98 7.23
CA THR A 238 17.38 -37.44 7.40
C THR A 238 16.06 -38.11 7.00
N GLY A 239 16.07 -39.42 6.77
CA GLY A 239 14.86 -40.19 6.45
C GLY A 239 14.08 -39.66 5.25
N SER A 240 12.76 -39.52 5.39
CA SER A 240 11.86 -38.98 4.36
C SER A 240 12.20 -37.54 3.96
N ASP A 241 12.73 -36.75 4.90
CA ASP A 241 13.05 -35.35 4.65
C ASP A 241 14.29 -35.20 3.75
N ALA A 242 15.22 -36.15 3.80
CA ALA A 242 16.36 -36.19 2.88
C ALA A 242 15.91 -36.41 1.43
N ALA A 243 14.91 -37.26 1.21
CA ALA A 243 14.33 -37.49 -0.12
C ALA A 243 13.64 -36.23 -0.65
N ARG A 244 12.88 -35.52 0.21
CA ARG A 244 12.26 -34.23 -0.14
C ARG A 244 13.30 -33.16 -0.49
N PHE A 245 14.34 -33.04 0.34
CA PHE A 245 15.45 -32.12 0.09
C PHE A 245 16.12 -32.37 -1.27
N GLU A 246 16.49 -33.62 -1.55
CA GLU A 246 17.16 -33.98 -2.81
C GLU A 246 16.28 -33.74 -4.04
N LEU A 247 14.99 -34.06 -3.96
CA LEU A 247 14.06 -33.77 -5.04
C LEU A 247 13.97 -32.26 -5.31
N SER A 248 13.85 -31.46 -4.25
CA SER A 248 13.75 -30.01 -4.37
C SER A 248 15.04 -29.41 -4.95
N ARG A 249 16.20 -29.82 -4.42
CA ARG A 249 17.52 -29.42 -4.92
C ARG A 249 17.68 -29.70 -6.42
N ARG A 250 17.35 -30.91 -6.86
CA ARG A 250 17.44 -31.30 -8.28
C ARG A 250 16.55 -30.45 -9.18
N SER A 251 15.33 -30.15 -8.75
CA SER A 251 14.39 -29.37 -9.56
C SER A 251 14.72 -27.88 -9.67
N ARG A 252 15.38 -27.30 -8.65
CA ARG A 252 15.55 -25.83 -8.51
C ARG A 252 16.99 -25.33 -8.58
N ALA A 253 17.96 -26.14 -8.14
CA ALA A 253 19.37 -25.74 -8.04
C ALA A 253 20.27 -26.42 -9.09
N ASP A 254 19.95 -27.63 -9.52
CA ASP A 254 20.75 -28.29 -10.57
C ASP A 254 20.47 -27.62 -11.93
N LEU A 255 21.35 -26.69 -12.32
CA LEU A 255 21.29 -25.93 -13.58
C LEU A 255 21.18 -26.82 -14.84
N ASN A 256 21.55 -28.10 -14.74
CA ASN A 256 21.59 -29.07 -15.83
C ASN A 256 20.44 -30.11 -15.80
N TYR A 257 19.56 -30.10 -14.80
CA TYR A 257 18.63 -31.21 -14.53
C TYR A 257 17.66 -31.50 -15.70
N PHE A 258 16.98 -30.47 -16.22
CA PHE A 258 16.07 -30.66 -17.37
C PHE A 258 16.80 -30.93 -18.70
N GLY A 259 18.08 -30.57 -18.81
CA GLY A 259 18.92 -30.87 -19.97
C GLY A 259 19.33 -32.34 -20.05
N ALA A 260 19.46 -33.01 -18.91
CA ALA A 260 19.75 -34.44 -18.81
C ALA A 260 18.48 -35.30 -18.94
N ALA A 261 17.36 -34.88 -18.35
CA ALA A 261 16.10 -35.64 -18.38
C ALA A 261 15.42 -35.72 -19.76
N ARG A 262 15.71 -34.80 -20.69
CA ARG A 262 15.17 -34.82 -22.06
C ARG A 262 15.97 -35.67 -23.07
N ARG A 263 17.07 -36.32 -22.63
CA ARG A 263 17.92 -37.15 -23.51
C ARG A 263 17.61 -38.65 -23.43
N HIS A 264 16.47 -39.03 -22.88
CA HIS A 264 16.02 -40.42 -22.79
C HIS A 264 14.69 -40.61 -23.51
#